data_AF-A0A426VY99-F1
#
_entry.id   AF-A0A426VY99-F1
#
_cell.length_a   1.000
_cell.length_b   1.000
_cell.length_c   1.000
_cell.angle_alpha   90.00
_cell.angle_beta   90.00
_cell.angle_gamma   90.00
#
_symmetry.space_group_name_H-M   'P 1'
#
loop_
_entity.id
_entity.type
_entity.pdbx_description
1 polymer ?
#
loop_
_entity_poly.entity_id
_entity_poly.type
_entity_poly.pdbx_seq_one_letter_code
_entity_poly.pdbx_strand_id
1 'polypeptide(L)'
;MRTYLEENLLIRSLINELQSVNIQENFEFFKELFSKLGKVELHFARKENQLFPYLEKHGWTSPSQNMWAFHDQIRDEIKEVRKAIEDENIEAIIRNSQQVFRSLEHIMQVEEGRLLPNAMNMLSEEEWKEFKEGDKEIGWMFDTPPTPYPADEYIHPGEDTKRKKLPFGIEDKTHYDEGYLTPEQVNSIFRILPVDITYVNENDQVVFYNRGDDRVFPRSAGIIGREVKFCHPPKSVDQVLRILEEFKAGRQDLAEFWIQFKGKFIHIQYFAVRDPDGTYRGVIEMSQDVTHVRGLEGEQRLLDWDSQ
;
A
#
# COMPACT_ATOMS: atom_id res chain seq x y z
N MET A 1 19.53 12.31 -1.40
CA MET A 1 20.18 12.72 -2.67
C MET A 1 21.15 11.68 -3.24
N ARG A 2 22.20 11.25 -2.52
CA ARG A 2 23.22 10.32 -3.06
C ARG A 2 22.59 9.11 -3.78
N THR A 3 21.60 8.49 -3.15
CA THR A 3 20.84 7.38 -3.70
C THR A 3 20.20 7.66 -5.07
N TYR A 4 19.62 8.85 -5.27
CA TYR A 4 19.04 9.23 -6.56
C TYR A 4 20.11 9.32 -7.66
N LEU A 5 21.30 9.85 -7.34
CA LEU A 5 22.41 9.92 -8.29
C LEU A 5 22.98 8.52 -8.59
N GLU A 6 23.11 7.68 -7.57
CA GLU A 6 23.56 6.29 -7.75
C GLU A 6 22.59 5.48 -8.61
N GLU A 7 21.28 5.70 -8.47
CA GLU A 7 20.28 5.07 -9.36
C GLU A 7 20.34 5.62 -10.77
N ASN A 8 20.57 6.93 -10.97
CA ASN A 8 20.76 7.49 -12.31
C ASN A 8 21.98 6.86 -13.00
N LEU A 9 23.06 6.60 -12.25
CA LEU A 9 24.20 5.84 -12.76
C LEU A 9 23.84 4.39 -13.10
N LEU A 10 23.05 3.72 -12.26
CA LEU A 10 22.56 2.36 -12.53
C LEU A 10 21.68 2.32 -13.79
N ILE A 11 20.76 3.27 -13.96
CA ILE A 11 19.91 3.38 -15.15
C ILE A 11 20.78 3.52 -16.40
N ARG A 12 21.77 4.43 -16.40
CA ARG A 12 22.71 4.58 -17.53
C ARG A 12 23.52 3.31 -17.78
N SER A 13 23.96 2.62 -16.74
CA SER A 13 24.66 1.34 -16.86
C SER A 13 23.80 0.28 -17.54
N LEU A 14 22.54 0.15 -17.12
CA LEU A 14 21.59 -0.80 -17.71
C LEU A 14 21.24 -0.44 -19.15
N ILE A 15 21.08 0.85 -19.47
CA ILE A 15 20.85 1.32 -20.85
C ILE A 15 22.04 0.93 -21.74
N ASN A 16 23.28 1.19 -21.30
CA ASN A 16 24.47 0.84 -22.07
C ASN A 16 24.57 -0.67 -22.30
N GLU A 17 24.29 -1.47 -21.27
CA GLU A 17 24.29 -2.93 -21.38
C GLU A 17 23.20 -3.40 -22.35
N LEU A 18 21.95 -2.91 -22.22
CA LEU A 18 20.85 -3.20 -23.14
C LEU A 18 21.17 -2.84 -24.60
N GLN A 19 21.81 -1.69 -24.83
CA GLN A 19 22.21 -1.25 -26.18
C GLN A 19 23.28 -2.14 -26.81
N SER A 20 24.08 -2.84 -26.00
CA SER A 20 25.12 -3.77 -26.46
C SER A 20 24.60 -5.17 -26.79
N VAL A 21 23.38 -5.51 -26.36
CA VAL A 21 22.80 -6.83 -26.56
C VAL A 21 22.31 -7.00 -28.00
N ASN A 22 22.75 -8.08 -28.66
CA ASN A 22 22.13 -8.57 -29.89
C ASN A 22 20.82 -9.30 -29.52
N ILE A 23 19.68 -8.63 -29.70
CA ILE A 23 18.35 -9.13 -29.30
C ILE A 23 17.97 -10.41 -30.04
N GLN A 24 18.39 -10.57 -31.30
CA GLN A 24 18.12 -11.79 -32.09
C GLN A 24 18.80 -13.02 -31.50
N GLU A 25 19.99 -12.85 -30.92
CA GLU A 25 20.80 -13.96 -30.38
C GLU A 25 20.56 -14.17 -28.89
N ASN A 26 20.23 -13.12 -28.14
CA ASN A 26 20.19 -13.10 -26.67
C ASN A 26 18.87 -12.49 -26.15
N PHE A 27 17.75 -12.93 -26.70
CA PHE A 27 16.42 -12.39 -26.38
C PHE A 27 16.06 -12.48 -24.89
N GLU A 28 16.25 -13.65 -24.26
CA GLU A 28 15.94 -13.84 -22.84
C GLU A 28 16.79 -12.94 -21.94
N PHE A 29 18.08 -12.80 -22.26
CA PHE A 29 18.97 -11.91 -21.52
C PHE A 29 18.52 -10.44 -21.64
N PHE A 30 18.14 -10.00 -22.85
CA PHE A 30 17.57 -8.66 -23.05
C PHE A 30 16.31 -8.46 -22.20
N LYS A 31 15.40 -9.46 -22.18
CA LYS A 31 14.15 -9.41 -21.42
C LYS A 31 14.40 -9.29 -19.91
N GLU A 32 15.30 -10.10 -19.35
CA GLU A 32 15.68 -10.00 -17.94
C GLU A 32 16.26 -8.63 -17.61
N LEU A 33 17.16 -8.13 -18.46
CA LEU A 33 17.82 -6.84 -18.25
C LEU A 33 16.82 -5.67 -18.38
N PHE A 34 15.89 -5.75 -19.32
CA PHE A 34 14.82 -4.76 -19.48
C PHE A 34 13.85 -4.80 -18.29
N SER A 35 13.58 -5.98 -17.72
CA SER A 35 12.82 -6.10 -16.47
C SER A 35 13.52 -5.39 -15.31
N LYS A 36 14.86 -5.46 -15.22
CA LYS A 36 15.64 -4.70 -14.23
C LYS A 36 15.54 -3.19 -14.46
N LEU A 37 15.66 -2.73 -15.71
CA LEU A 37 15.45 -1.33 -16.06
C LEU A 37 14.04 -0.86 -15.66
N GLY A 38 13.03 -1.72 -15.83
CA GLY A 38 11.65 -1.45 -15.42
C GLY A 38 11.45 -1.18 -13.92
N LYS A 39 12.43 -1.50 -13.06
CA LYS A 39 12.42 -1.08 -11.64
C LYS A 39 12.62 0.43 -11.46
N VAL A 40 12.90 1.19 -12.53
CA VAL A 40 12.92 2.66 -12.53
C VAL A 40 11.62 3.28 -12.00
N GLU A 41 10.51 2.55 -12.03
CA GLU A 41 9.26 2.95 -11.38
C GLU A 41 9.46 3.29 -9.89
N LEU A 42 10.26 2.51 -9.17
CA LEU A 42 10.54 2.78 -7.76
C LEU A 42 11.28 4.12 -7.58
N HIS A 43 12.18 4.44 -8.51
CA HIS A 43 12.87 5.72 -8.53
C HIS A 43 11.91 6.89 -8.80
N PHE A 44 10.92 6.72 -9.69
CA PHE A 44 9.87 7.72 -9.91
C PHE A 44 8.95 7.87 -8.69
N ALA A 45 8.43 6.76 -8.18
CA ALA A 45 7.53 6.74 -7.03
C ALA A 45 8.14 7.41 -5.80
N ARG A 46 9.43 7.24 -5.52
CA ARG A 46 10.09 7.95 -4.41
C ARG A 46 10.19 9.45 -4.66
N LYS A 47 10.49 9.90 -5.88
CA LYS A 47 10.46 11.35 -6.18
C LYS A 47 9.07 11.93 -6.00
N GLU A 48 8.06 11.23 -6.52
CA GLU A 48 6.67 11.69 -6.52
C GLU A 48 6.06 11.74 -5.12
N ASN A 49 6.28 10.71 -4.31
CA ASN A 49 5.62 10.56 -3.01
C ASN A 49 6.48 11.03 -1.84
N GLN A 50 7.80 11.14 -2.02
CA GLN A 50 8.70 11.60 -0.96
C GLN A 50 9.30 12.96 -1.27
N LEU A 51 9.93 13.16 -2.43
CA LEU A 51 10.70 14.40 -2.65
C LEU A 51 9.79 15.60 -2.92
N PHE A 52 8.79 15.44 -3.78
CA PHE A 52 7.92 16.54 -4.20
C PHE A 52 7.12 17.18 -3.04
N PRO A 53 6.52 16.42 -2.09
CA PRO A 53 5.85 17.02 -0.95
C PRO A 53 6.72 17.99 -0.14
N TYR A 54 8.02 17.71 0.03
CA TYR A 54 8.92 18.66 0.69
C TYR A 54 9.21 19.89 -0.16
N LEU A 55 9.42 19.73 -1.47
CA LEU A 55 9.62 20.88 -2.37
C LEU A 55 8.39 21.81 -2.39
N GLU A 56 7.19 21.22 -2.34
CA GLU A 56 5.92 21.94 -2.29
C GLU A 56 5.72 22.70 -0.97
N LYS A 57 6.13 22.11 0.17
CA LYS A 57 6.16 22.83 1.47
C LYS A 57 7.03 24.09 1.40
N HIS A 58 8.11 24.05 0.62
CA HIS A 58 8.99 25.21 0.37
C HIS A 58 8.51 26.08 -0.82
N GLY A 59 7.29 25.85 -1.33
CA GLY A 59 6.65 26.68 -2.35
C GLY A 59 7.09 26.40 -3.79
N TRP A 60 7.86 25.33 -4.05
CA TRP A 60 8.30 24.97 -5.40
C TRP A 60 7.47 23.81 -5.97
N THR A 61 6.37 24.14 -6.63
CA THR A 61 5.37 23.18 -7.15
C THR A 61 5.57 22.81 -8.64
N SER A 62 6.41 23.55 -9.36
CA SER A 62 6.64 23.29 -10.79
C SER A 62 7.18 21.88 -11.10
N PRO A 63 8.08 21.28 -10.28
CA PRO A 63 8.54 19.92 -10.51
C PRO A 63 7.44 18.87 -10.44
N SER A 64 6.57 18.91 -9.43
CA SER A 64 5.48 17.95 -9.29
C SER A 64 4.48 18.04 -10.42
N GLN A 65 4.21 19.25 -10.91
CA GLN A 65 3.28 19.44 -12.03
C GLN A 65 3.86 18.99 -13.38
N ASN A 66 5.14 19.29 -13.64
CA ASN A 66 5.73 19.06 -14.96
C ASN A 66 6.41 17.70 -15.11
N MET A 67 7.04 17.19 -14.05
CA MET A 67 7.78 15.91 -14.14
C MET A 67 6.85 14.70 -14.14
N TRP A 68 5.66 14.78 -13.54
CA TRP A 68 4.67 13.69 -13.57
C TRP A 68 4.30 13.30 -15.00
N ALA A 69 4.03 14.29 -15.86
CA ALA A 69 3.72 14.03 -17.26
C ALA A 69 4.87 13.30 -17.98
N PHE A 70 6.13 13.62 -17.65
CA PHE A 70 7.29 12.91 -18.21
C PHE A 70 7.41 11.49 -17.65
N HIS A 71 7.20 11.28 -16.35
CA HIS A 71 7.21 9.94 -15.76
C HIS A 71 6.11 9.07 -16.36
N ASP A 72 4.89 9.60 -16.53
CA ASP A 72 3.77 8.90 -17.15
C ASP A 72 4.04 8.54 -18.61
N GLN A 73 4.63 9.48 -19.37
CA GLN A 73 5.10 9.19 -20.73
C GLN A 73 6.11 8.01 -20.73
N ILE A 74 7.11 8.03 -19.84
CA ILE A 74 8.12 6.97 -19.76
C ILE A 74 7.46 5.64 -19.35
N ARG A 75 6.50 5.65 -18.42
CA ARG A 75 5.73 4.46 -18.02
C ARG A 75 5.01 3.84 -19.21
N ASP A 76 4.38 4.67 -20.03
CA ASP A 76 3.68 4.19 -21.23
C ASP A 76 4.67 3.68 -22.29
N GLU A 77 5.80 4.36 -22.52
CA GLU A 77 6.86 3.87 -23.39
C GLU A 77 7.42 2.50 -22.93
N ILE A 78 7.62 2.31 -21.61
CA ILE A 78 8.04 1.03 -21.04
C ILE A 78 6.98 -0.07 -21.25
N LYS A 79 5.70 0.25 -21.10
CA LYS A 79 4.61 -0.72 -21.38
C LYS A 79 4.62 -1.16 -22.84
N GLU A 80 4.83 -0.24 -23.78
CA GLU A 80 4.93 -0.57 -25.21
C GLU A 80 6.13 -1.46 -25.53
N VAL A 81 7.26 -1.30 -24.84
CA VAL A 81 8.38 -2.24 -24.97
C VAL A 81 8.02 -3.60 -24.39
N ARG A 82 7.40 -3.66 -23.19
CA ARG A 82 6.99 -4.94 -22.58
C ARG A 82 6.03 -5.71 -23.48
N LYS A 83 5.05 -5.03 -24.07
CA LYS A 83 4.15 -5.60 -25.05
C LYS A 83 4.88 -6.12 -26.29
N ALA A 84 5.83 -5.34 -26.83
CA ALA A 84 6.65 -5.79 -27.96
C ALA A 84 7.52 -7.02 -27.61
N ILE A 85 7.97 -7.15 -26.36
CA ILE A 85 8.66 -8.35 -25.85
C ILE A 85 7.70 -9.54 -25.78
N GLU A 86 6.47 -9.36 -25.30
CA GLU A 86 5.45 -10.42 -25.26
C GLU A 86 5.06 -10.91 -26.66
N ASP A 87 4.96 -9.98 -27.62
CA ASP A 87 4.66 -10.27 -29.03
C ASP A 87 5.90 -10.78 -29.81
N GLU A 88 7.07 -10.90 -29.15
CA GLU A 88 8.37 -11.25 -29.75
C GLU A 88 8.73 -10.40 -30.99
N ASN A 89 8.24 -9.17 -31.04
CA ASN A 89 8.43 -8.27 -32.18
C ASN A 89 9.75 -7.50 -32.05
N ILE A 90 10.84 -8.12 -32.49
CA ILE A 90 12.21 -7.59 -32.37
C ILE A 90 12.36 -6.16 -32.91
N GLU A 91 11.75 -5.85 -34.06
CA GLU A 91 11.85 -4.50 -34.61
C GLU A 91 11.15 -3.45 -33.74
N ALA A 92 9.98 -3.79 -33.20
CA ALA A 92 9.26 -2.93 -32.27
C ALA A 92 10.03 -2.76 -30.96
N ILE A 93 10.64 -3.84 -30.43
CA ILE A 93 11.51 -3.79 -29.25
C ILE A 93 12.65 -2.80 -29.46
N ILE A 94 13.38 -2.91 -30.58
CA ILE A 94 14.51 -2.01 -30.87
C ILE A 94 14.04 -0.55 -30.93
N ARG A 95 12.97 -0.26 -31.71
CA ARG A 95 12.47 1.10 -31.87
C ARG A 95 11.96 1.70 -30.55
N ASN A 96 11.13 0.94 -29.83
CA ASN A 96 10.50 1.40 -28.59
C ASN A 96 11.54 1.53 -27.47
N SER A 97 12.51 0.62 -27.37
CA SER A 97 13.57 0.71 -26.36
C SER A 97 14.45 1.94 -26.55
N GLN A 98 14.79 2.27 -27.80
CA GLN A 98 15.55 3.50 -28.09
C GLN A 98 14.78 4.76 -27.71
N GLN A 99 13.46 4.75 -27.78
CA GLN A 99 12.63 5.85 -27.29
C GLN A 99 12.71 5.96 -25.76
N VAL A 100 12.50 4.85 -25.04
CA VAL A 100 12.63 4.80 -23.57
C VAL A 100 14.00 5.30 -23.11
N PHE A 101 15.09 4.87 -23.77
CA PHE A 101 16.44 5.27 -23.39
C PHE A 101 16.68 6.77 -23.53
N ARG A 102 16.15 7.40 -24.60
CA ARG A 102 16.22 8.85 -24.77
C ARG A 102 15.42 9.59 -23.72
N SER A 103 14.21 9.13 -23.42
CA SER A 103 13.35 9.76 -22.41
C SER A 103 13.95 9.64 -21.01
N LEU A 104 14.52 8.49 -20.67
CA LEU A 104 15.24 8.28 -19.40
C LEU A 104 16.47 9.17 -19.29
N GLU A 105 17.30 9.26 -20.33
CA GLU A 105 18.47 10.16 -20.29
C GLU A 105 18.05 11.62 -20.15
N HIS A 106 16.97 12.03 -20.83
CA HIS A 106 16.45 13.39 -20.71
C HIS A 106 15.98 13.72 -19.28
N ILE A 107 15.20 12.83 -18.65
CA ILE A 107 14.69 13.10 -17.30
C ILE A 107 15.83 13.11 -16.27
N MET A 108 16.82 12.22 -16.40
CA MET A 108 18.01 12.22 -15.54
C MET A 108 18.83 13.52 -15.67
N GLN A 109 18.94 14.10 -16.86
CA GLN A 109 19.60 15.40 -17.05
C GLN A 109 18.83 16.55 -16.37
N VAL A 110 17.51 16.55 -16.45
CA VAL A 110 16.66 17.52 -15.75
C VAL A 110 16.81 17.37 -14.23
N GLU A 111 16.90 16.13 -13.75
CA GLU A 111 17.09 15.84 -12.33
C GLU A 111 18.43 16.34 -11.81
N GLU A 112 19.51 15.95 -12.48
CA GLU A 112 20.88 16.28 -12.08
C GLU A 112 21.18 17.76 -12.26
N GLY A 113 20.65 18.38 -13.31
CA GLY A 113 20.91 19.79 -13.63
C GLY A 113 20.03 20.77 -12.87
N ARG A 114 18.83 20.36 -12.43
CA ARG A 114 17.85 21.28 -11.83
C ARG A 114 17.17 20.74 -10.59
N LEU A 115 16.58 19.55 -10.62
CA LEU A 115 15.77 19.06 -9.49
C LEU A 115 16.61 18.88 -8.22
N LEU A 116 17.64 18.04 -8.30
CA LEU A 116 18.45 17.63 -7.15
C LEU A 116 19.28 18.79 -6.57
N PRO A 117 19.94 19.65 -7.38
CA PRO A 117 20.66 20.80 -6.84
C PRO A 117 19.74 21.78 -6.11
N ASN A 118 18.55 22.07 -6.65
CA ASN A 118 17.62 22.97 -5.98
C ASN A 118 17.03 22.32 -4.72
N ALA A 119 16.69 21.03 -4.76
CA ALA A 119 16.25 20.30 -3.58
C ALA A 119 17.30 20.38 -2.45
N MET A 120 18.59 20.28 -2.78
CA MET A 120 19.67 20.42 -1.80
C MET A 120 19.71 21.78 -1.11
N ASN A 121 19.47 22.83 -1.88
CA ASN A 121 19.52 24.21 -1.37
C ASN A 121 18.27 24.57 -0.57
N MET A 122 17.16 23.87 -0.80
CA MET A 122 15.86 24.14 -0.17
C MET A 122 15.65 23.32 1.10
N LEU A 123 15.96 22.03 1.07
CA LEU A 123 15.69 21.12 2.18
C LEU A 123 16.79 21.21 3.25
N SER A 124 16.36 21.34 4.50
CA SER A 124 17.24 21.27 5.67
C SER A 124 17.74 19.85 5.93
N GLU A 125 18.81 19.73 6.71
CA GLU A 125 19.40 18.43 7.06
C GLU A 125 18.43 17.53 7.84
N GLU A 126 17.57 18.11 8.68
CA GLU A 126 16.53 17.36 9.41
C GLU A 126 15.42 16.86 8.47
N GLU A 127 15.01 17.66 7.48
CA GLU A 127 14.04 17.21 6.47
C GLU A 127 14.60 16.07 5.61
N TRP A 128 15.90 16.12 5.27
CA TRP A 128 16.57 15.00 4.59
C TRP A 128 16.63 13.72 5.45
N LYS A 129 16.67 13.85 6.78
CA LYS A 129 16.60 12.69 7.70
C LYS A 129 15.18 12.12 7.78
N GLU A 130 14.16 12.96 7.89
CA GLU A 130 12.74 12.52 7.88
C GLU A 130 12.38 11.85 6.55
N PHE A 131 12.85 12.42 5.43
CA PHE A 131 12.70 11.88 4.08
C PHE A 131 13.22 10.43 3.96
N LYS A 132 14.31 10.09 4.66
CA LYS A 132 14.95 8.76 4.59
C LYS A 132 14.07 7.63 5.12
N GLU A 133 13.17 7.90 6.06
CA GLU A 133 12.25 6.88 6.60
C GLU A 133 11.24 6.44 5.55
N GLY A 134 10.67 7.39 4.79
CA GLY A 134 9.70 7.08 3.74
C GLY A 134 10.28 6.36 2.52
N ASP A 135 11.59 6.50 2.25
CA ASP A 135 12.28 5.73 1.20
C ASP A 135 12.21 4.20 1.47
N LYS A 136 12.20 3.77 2.74
CA LYS A 136 12.13 2.34 3.12
C LYS A 136 10.82 1.68 2.73
N GLU A 137 9.70 2.42 2.77
CA GLU A 137 8.37 1.88 2.45
C GLU A 137 8.19 1.62 0.95
N ILE A 138 8.73 2.52 0.11
CA ILE A 138 8.62 2.40 -1.35
C ILE A 138 9.68 1.43 -1.90
N GLY A 139 10.90 1.45 -1.35
CA GLY A 139 12.01 0.60 -1.79
C GLY A 139 12.83 1.20 -2.95
N TRP A 140 13.87 0.48 -3.38
CA TRP A 140 14.89 0.99 -4.33
C TRP A 140 15.00 0.19 -5.62
N MET A 141 15.58 0.81 -6.64
CA MET A 141 15.91 0.10 -7.88
C MET A 141 16.99 -0.98 -7.67
N PHE A 142 17.83 -0.81 -6.65
CA PHE A 142 18.87 -1.75 -6.26
C PHE A 142 18.30 -3.06 -5.69
N ASP A 143 19.00 -4.17 -5.91
CA ASP A 143 18.63 -5.46 -5.31
C ASP A 143 18.89 -5.50 -3.79
N THR A 144 19.82 -4.68 -3.32
CA THR A 144 20.09 -4.46 -1.89
C THR A 144 19.85 -3.01 -1.53
N PRO A 145 19.20 -2.71 -0.39
CA PRO A 145 19.03 -1.34 0.07
C PRO A 145 20.36 -0.57 0.11
N PRO A 146 20.37 0.70 -0.31
CA PRO A 146 21.58 1.51 -0.30
C PRO A 146 22.05 1.71 1.15
N THR A 147 23.36 1.80 1.34
CA THR A 147 23.93 2.05 2.67
C THR A 147 23.35 3.34 3.26
N PRO A 148 22.76 3.33 4.46
CA PRO A 148 22.18 4.52 5.06
C PRO A 148 23.25 5.62 5.26
N TYR A 149 22.91 6.87 4.94
CA TYR A 149 23.73 8.04 5.29
C TYR A 149 22.84 9.16 5.88
N PRO A 150 23.14 9.64 7.11
CA PRO A 150 24.13 9.08 8.04
C PRO A 150 23.78 7.62 8.39
N ALA A 151 24.77 6.86 8.87
CA ALA A 151 24.55 5.49 9.33
C ALA A 151 23.40 5.46 10.33
N ASP A 152 22.53 4.44 10.25
CA ASP A 152 21.41 4.31 11.20
C ASP A 152 21.98 4.29 12.62
N GLU A 153 21.73 5.35 13.40
CA GLU A 153 21.87 5.27 14.85
C GLU A 153 20.81 4.29 15.31
N TYR A 154 21.24 3.21 15.97
CA TYR A 154 20.33 2.27 16.59
C TYR A 154 19.64 2.98 17.76
N ILE A 155 18.40 3.43 17.53
CA ILE A 155 17.54 3.99 18.57
C ILE A 155 16.73 2.82 19.12
N HIS A 156 16.89 2.53 20.42
CA HIS A 156 16.05 1.53 21.07
C HIS A 156 14.58 1.99 21.02
N PRO A 157 13.57 1.10 20.84
CA PRO A 157 12.16 1.48 20.79
C PRO A 157 11.63 2.24 22.02
N GLY A 158 12.34 2.18 23.15
CA GLY A 158 12.04 2.97 24.36
C GLY A 158 12.66 4.38 24.38
N GLU A 159 13.49 4.73 23.40
CA GLU A 159 14.24 5.99 23.28
C GLU A 159 13.79 6.84 22.08
N ASP A 160 12.87 6.32 21.26
CA ASP A 160 12.28 7.07 20.15
C ASP A 160 11.36 8.18 20.68
N THR A 161 12.01 9.29 21.01
CA THR A 161 11.41 10.48 21.61
C THR A 161 11.24 11.60 20.58
N LYS A 162 11.64 11.37 19.31
CA LYS A 162 11.42 12.29 18.20
C LYS A 162 9.97 12.18 17.73
N ARG A 163 9.05 12.68 18.54
CA ARG A 163 7.68 12.96 18.10
C ARG A 163 7.76 13.90 16.89
N LYS A 164 7.52 13.38 15.67
CA LYS A 164 7.26 14.22 14.49
C LYS A 164 6.23 15.26 14.91
N LYS A 165 6.54 16.54 14.69
CA LYS A 165 5.65 17.63 15.07
C LYS A 165 4.50 17.64 14.08
N LEU A 166 3.45 16.89 14.41
CA LEU A 166 2.26 16.79 13.56
C LEU A 166 1.58 18.16 13.44
N PRO A 167 0.93 18.44 12.30
CA PRO A 167 0.23 19.71 12.08
C PRO A 167 -1.06 19.85 12.93
N PHE A 168 -1.36 18.88 13.80
CA PHE A 168 -2.52 18.85 14.70
C PHE A 168 -2.13 18.41 16.11
N GLY A 169 -2.92 18.83 17.09
CA GLY A 169 -2.78 18.40 18.49
C GLY A 169 -3.14 16.92 18.66
N ILE A 170 -2.42 16.24 19.55
CA ILE A 170 -2.57 14.80 19.84
C ILE A 170 -2.98 14.53 21.30
N GLU A 171 -3.25 15.58 22.07
CA GLU A 171 -3.48 15.52 23.51
C GLU A 171 -4.73 14.70 23.89
N ASP A 172 -5.73 14.69 23.01
CA ASP A 172 -7.00 13.97 23.17
C ASP A 172 -7.09 12.69 22.31
N LYS A 173 -5.99 12.28 21.68
CA LYS A 173 -5.97 11.20 20.69
C LYS A 173 -5.24 9.98 21.20
N THR A 174 -5.75 8.81 20.85
CA THR A 174 -5.05 7.54 21.01
C THR A 174 -4.14 7.32 19.81
N HIS A 175 -2.90 6.93 20.07
CA HIS A 175 -1.96 6.49 19.03
C HIS A 175 -2.30 5.05 18.63
N TYR A 176 -2.41 4.80 17.34
CA TYR A 176 -2.54 3.47 16.74
C TYR A 176 -1.20 3.05 16.12
N ASP A 177 -1.11 1.90 15.46
CA ASP A 177 0.12 1.49 14.75
C ASP A 177 0.60 2.60 13.81
N GLU A 178 -0.34 3.22 13.09
CA GLU A 178 -0.10 4.41 12.27
C GLU A 178 -1.19 5.47 12.51
N GLY A 179 -0.78 6.62 13.05
CA GLY A 179 -1.63 7.79 13.23
C GLY A 179 -2.35 7.91 14.57
N TYR A 180 -3.22 8.91 14.67
CA TYR A 180 -3.86 9.35 15.92
C TYR A 180 -5.34 9.61 15.70
N LEU A 181 -6.21 8.99 16.51
CA LEU A 181 -7.66 9.21 16.46
C LEU A 181 -8.24 9.43 17.85
N THR A 182 -9.28 10.25 17.94
CA THR A 182 -10.12 10.30 19.14
C THR A 182 -11.07 9.09 19.18
N PRO A 183 -11.54 8.67 20.36
CA PRO A 183 -12.56 7.62 20.46
C PRO A 183 -13.85 7.92 19.66
N GLU A 184 -14.21 9.20 19.51
CA GLU A 184 -15.37 9.62 18.73
C GLU A 184 -15.15 9.43 17.22
N GLN A 185 -13.95 9.71 16.71
CA GLN A 185 -13.59 9.46 15.32
C GLN A 185 -13.62 7.96 15.01
N VAL A 186 -13.05 7.13 15.90
CA VAL A 186 -13.07 5.67 15.80
C VAL A 186 -14.50 5.14 15.75
N ASN A 187 -15.35 5.60 16.66
CA ASN A 187 -16.77 5.23 16.67
C ASN A 187 -17.50 5.68 15.39
N SER A 188 -17.15 6.84 14.84
CA SER A 188 -17.73 7.35 13.58
C SER A 188 -17.32 6.51 12.37
N ILE A 189 -16.03 6.14 12.29
CA ILE A 189 -15.51 5.23 11.25
C ILE A 189 -16.26 3.90 11.30
N PHE A 190 -16.36 3.28 12.48
CA PHE A 190 -17.07 2.01 12.63
C PHE A 190 -18.53 2.04 12.18
N ARG A 191 -19.22 3.19 12.25
CA ARG A 191 -20.61 3.33 11.80
C ARG A 191 -20.76 3.32 10.27
N ILE A 192 -19.76 3.81 9.55
CA ILE A 192 -19.84 3.98 8.09
C ILE A 192 -19.19 2.83 7.31
N LEU A 193 -18.41 1.97 7.97
CA LEU A 193 -17.79 0.84 7.31
C LEU A 193 -18.88 -0.03 6.63
N PRO A 194 -18.71 -0.44 5.37
CA PRO A 194 -19.68 -1.25 4.64
C PRO A 194 -19.61 -2.74 5.06
N VAL A 195 -19.27 -3.00 6.33
CA VAL A 195 -19.12 -4.32 6.92
C VAL A 195 -19.62 -4.32 8.36
N ASP A 196 -20.34 -5.38 8.71
CA ASP A 196 -20.77 -5.66 10.07
C ASP A 196 -19.63 -6.35 10.80
N ILE A 197 -19.17 -5.76 11.90
CA ILE A 197 -18.12 -6.31 12.76
C ILE A 197 -18.76 -6.72 14.09
N THR A 198 -18.39 -7.91 14.57
CA THR A 198 -18.58 -8.36 15.95
C THR A 198 -17.25 -8.87 16.48
N TYR A 199 -16.75 -8.33 17.59
CA TYR A 199 -15.55 -8.82 18.25
C TYR A 199 -15.90 -9.60 19.51
N VAL A 200 -15.27 -10.77 19.62
CA VAL A 200 -15.38 -11.71 20.74
C VAL A 200 -13.99 -11.87 21.34
N ASN A 201 -13.86 -11.66 22.65
CA ASN A 201 -12.56 -11.74 23.32
C ASN A 201 -12.06 -13.18 23.53
N GLU A 202 -10.89 -13.33 24.15
CA GLU A 202 -10.26 -14.62 24.46
C GLU A 202 -11.12 -15.56 25.34
N ASN A 203 -12.09 -14.99 26.06
CA ASN A 203 -13.03 -15.70 26.94
C ASN A 203 -14.35 -16.06 26.24
N ASP A 204 -14.41 -15.97 24.92
CA ASP A 204 -15.60 -16.25 24.10
C ASP A 204 -16.81 -15.34 24.40
N GLN A 205 -16.55 -14.14 24.91
CA GLN A 205 -17.57 -13.14 25.22
C GLN A 205 -17.61 -12.08 24.13
N VAL A 206 -18.82 -11.71 23.69
CA VAL A 206 -19.01 -10.60 22.76
C VAL A 206 -18.68 -9.29 23.49
N VAL A 207 -17.66 -8.57 23.05
CA VAL A 207 -17.22 -7.32 23.71
C VAL A 207 -17.53 -6.08 22.89
N PHE A 208 -17.67 -6.23 21.57
CA PHE A 208 -17.93 -5.11 20.68
C PHE A 208 -18.73 -5.56 19.45
N TYR A 209 -19.55 -4.65 18.94
CA TYR A 209 -20.07 -4.69 17.58
C TYR A 209 -20.23 -3.26 17.07
N ASN A 210 -19.98 -3.01 15.79
CA ASN A 210 -20.23 -1.69 15.22
C ASN A 210 -21.72 -1.46 14.99
N ARG A 211 -22.21 -0.23 15.17
CA ARG A 211 -23.60 0.12 14.85
C ARG A 211 -23.68 0.68 13.44
N GLY A 212 -23.95 -0.17 12.44
CA GLY A 212 -24.36 0.27 11.12
C GLY A 212 -25.89 0.42 11.03
N ASP A 213 -26.37 1.40 10.28
CA ASP A 213 -27.82 1.55 10.05
C ASP A 213 -28.38 0.39 9.20
N ASP A 214 -27.56 -0.18 8.32
CA ASP A 214 -27.93 -1.25 7.37
C ASP A 214 -27.32 -2.62 7.70
N ARG A 215 -27.09 -2.93 8.98
CA ARG A 215 -26.53 -4.23 9.39
C ARG A 215 -27.31 -5.41 8.79
N VAL A 216 -26.59 -6.38 8.23
CA VAL A 216 -27.15 -7.63 7.69
C VAL A 216 -27.82 -8.43 8.80
N PHE A 217 -27.14 -8.52 9.95
CA PHE A 217 -27.63 -9.22 11.13
C PHE A 217 -27.85 -8.23 12.28
N PRO A 218 -29.11 -8.02 12.71
CA PRO A 218 -29.40 -7.10 13.79
C PRO A 218 -28.77 -7.59 15.10
N ARG A 219 -28.24 -6.64 15.87
CA ARG A 219 -27.68 -6.88 17.22
C ARG A 219 -28.37 -5.96 18.21
N SER A 220 -28.66 -6.49 19.40
CA SER A 220 -29.16 -5.70 20.53
C SER A 220 -28.03 -5.42 21.52
N ALA A 221 -28.11 -4.33 22.28
CA ALA A 221 -27.14 -4.02 23.33
C ALA A 221 -26.93 -5.17 24.36
N GLY A 222 -27.96 -5.99 24.60
CA GLY A 222 -27.89 -7.13 25.52
C GLY A 222 -26.99 -8.30 25.07
N ILE A 223 -26.37 -8.22 23.89
CA ILE A 223 -25.37 -9.22 23.47
C ILE A 223 -23.99 -8.97 24.10
N ILE A 224 -23.69 -7.73 24.51
CA ILE A 224 -22.40 -7.40 25.11
C ILE A 224 -22.24 -8.15 26.43
N GLY A 225 -21.09 -8.82 26.59
CA GLY A 225 -20.76 -9.69 27.72
C GLY A 225 -21.34 -11.10 27.63
N ARG A 226 -22.18 -11.40 26.62
CA ARG A 226 -22.77 -12.73 26.44
C ARG A 226 -21.77 -13.67 25.76
N GLU A 227 -21.72 -14.92 26.22
CA GLU A 227 -20.92 -15.95 25.54
C GLU A 227 -21.49 -16.28 24.15
N VAL A 228 -20.60 -16.48 23.17
CA VAL A 228 -20.94 -16.74 21.77
C VAL A 228 -21.87 -17.94 21.60
N LYS A 229 -21.71 -18.98 22.42
CA LYS A 229 -22.53 -20.20 22.37
C LYS A 229 -24.03 -19.93 22.60
N PHE A 230 -24.36 -18.86 23.33
CA PHE A 230 -25.75 -18.47 23.59
C PHE A 230 -26.30 -17.51 22.54
N CYS A 231 -25.45 -16.99 21.65
CA CYS A 231 -25.82 -16.02 20.61
C CYS A 231 -26.26 -16.69 19.30
N HIS A 232 -26.07 -18.01 19.18
CA HIS A 232 -26.36 -18.78 17.97
C HIS A 232 -27.46 -19.83 18.20
N PRO A 233 -28.29 -20.13 17.19
CA PRO A 233 -29.22 -21.26 17.24
C PRO A 233 -28.50 -22.60 17.42
N PRO A 234 -29.13 -23.63 18.04
CA PRO A 234 -28.51 -24.93 18.27
C PRO A 234 -27.97 -25.62 17.00
N LYS A 235 -28.59 -25.39 15.85
CA LYS A 235 -28.18 -25.97 14.56
C LYS A 235 -26.85 -25.44 14.01
N SER A 236 -26.36 -24.30 14.51
CA SER A 236 -25.15 -23.63 14.00
C SER A 236 -24.09 -23.38 15.07
N VAL A 237 -24.42 -23.58 16.34
CA VAL A 237 -23.50 -23.30 17.46
C VAL A 237 -22.25 -24.19 17.41
N ASP A 238 -22.39 -25.47 17.05
CA ASP A 238 -21.27 -26.40 16.99
C ASP A 238 -20.21 -25.97 15.97
N GLN A 239 -20.64 -25.44 14.83
CA GLN A 239 -19.73 -24.92 13.80
C GLN A 239 -18.96 -23.71 14.30
N VAL A 240 -19.64 -22.79 15.00
CA VAL A 240 -19.00 -21.59 15.57
C VAL A 240 -18.02 -21.97 16.68
N LEU A 241 -18.38 -22.90 17.55
CA LEU A 241 -17.49 -23.40 18.61
C LEU A 241 -16.24 -24.07 18.02
N ARG A 242 -16.40 -24.84 16.94
CA ARG A 242 -15.27 -25.42 16.23
C ARG A 242 -14.33 -24.35 15.66
N ILE A 243 -14.86 -23.27 15.08
CA ILE A 243 -14.02 -22.15 14.59
C ILE A 243 -13.21 -21.57 15.75
N LEU A 244 -13.83 -21.28 16.89
CA LEU A 244 -13.14 -20.75 18.07
C LEU A 244 -12.05 -21.69 18.57
N GLU A 245 -12.32 -23.01 18.60
CA GLU A 245 -11.36 -24.01 19.02
C GLU A 245 -10.14 -24.08 18.08
N GLU A 246 -10.35 -24.11 16.76
CA GLU A 246 -9.28 -24.12 15.77
C GLU A 246 -8.42 -22.86 15.85
N PHE A 247 -9.04 -21.70 16.09
CA PHE A 247 -8.35 -20.42 16.21
C PHE A 247 -7.53 -20.34 17.49
N LYS A 248 -8.11 -20.73 18.64
CA LYS A 248 -7.39 -20.80 19.92
C LYS A 248 -6.20 -21.75 19.86
N ALA A 249 -6.33 -22.86 19.13
CA ALA A 249 -5.27 -23.83 18.95
C ALA A 249 -4.19 -23.41 17.92
N GLY A 250 -4.37 -22.30 17.21
CA GLY A 250 -3.43 -21.84 16.19
C GLY A 250 -3.40 -22.70 14.92
N ARG A 251 -4.45 -23.49 14.68
CA ARG A 251 -4.53 -24.39 13.50
C ARG A 251 -5.13 -23.70 12.28
N GLN A 252 -5.92 -22.65 12.51
CA GLN A 252 -6.55 -21.81 11.50
C GLN A 252 -6.57 -20.36 12.00
N ASP A 253 -6.53 -19.42 11.07
CA ASP A 253 -6.71 -17.98 11.36
C ASP A 253 -7.88 -17.35 10.59
N LEU A 254 -8.46 -18.10 9.65
CA LEU A 254 -9.57 -17.67 8.82
C LEU A 254 -10.61 -18.80 8.68
N ALA A 255 -11.88 -18.44 8.81
CA ALA A 255 -13.00 -19.29 8.43
C ALA A 255 -14.00 -18.43 7.66
N GLU A 256 -14.46 -18.93 6.52
CA GLU A 256 -15.23 -18.13 5.57
C GLU A 256 -16.39 -18.95 4.99
N PHE A 257 -17.53 -18.29 4.83
CA PHE A 257 -18.67 -18.83 4.10
C PHE A 257 -19.56 -17.72 3.54
N TRP A 258 -20.47 -18.11 2.65
CA TRP A 258 -21.41 -17.19 1.99
C TRP A 258 -22.80 -17.80 1.89
N ILE A 259 -23.81 -16.95 1.97
CA ILE A 259 -25.21 -17.36 1.93
C ILE A 259 -26.05 -16.42 1.05
N GLN A 260 -27.12 -16.95 0.47
CA GLN A 260 -28.23 -16.11 0.00
C GLN A 260 -29.17 -15.83 1.17
N PHE A 261 -29.37 -14.56 1.49
CA PHE A 261 -30.25 -14.14 2.58
C PHE A 261 -31.05 -12.90 2.17
N LYS A 262 -32.38 -13.01 2.20
CA LYS A 262 -33.31 -11.92 1.83
C LYS A 262 -32.99 -11.26 0.47
N GLY A 263 -32.65 -12.06 -0.54
CA GLY A 263 -32.30 -11.57 -1.88
C GLY A 263 -30.90 -10.95 -2.00
N LYS A 264 -30.11 -10.94 -0.93
CA LYS A 264 -28.73 -10.47 -0.90
C LYS A 264 -27.75 -11.64 -0.85
N PHE A 265 -26.56 -11.46 -1.42
CA PHE A 265 -25.45 -12.39 -1.26
C PHE A 265 -24.55 -11.89 -0.13
N ILE A 266 -24.60 -12.61 1.00
CA ILE A 266 -23.89 -12.25 2.22
C ILE A 266 -22.61 -13.05 2.30
N HIS A 267 -21.49 -12.36 2.46
CA HIS A 267 -20.17 -12.91 2.71
C HIS A 267 -19.85 -12.77 4.19
N ILE A 268 -19.43 -13.86 4.84
CA ILE A 268 -19.21 -13.95 6.28
C ILE A 268 -17.82 -14.53 6.52
N GLN A 269 -17.02 -13.83 7.30
CA GLN A 269 -15.64 -14.20 7.61
C GLN A 269 -15.40 -14.13 9.11
N TYR A 270 -14.60 -15.05 9.62
CA TYR A 270 -14.09 -15.05 10.99
C TYR A 270 -12.57 -14.98 10.93
N PHE A 271 -11.98 -14.04 11.66
CA PHE A 271 -10.53 -13.85 11.74
C PHE A 271 -10.06 -14.03 13.17
N ALA A 272 -9.04 -14.86 13.37
CA ALA A 272 -8.36 -14.94 14.66
C ALA A 272 -7.62 -13.62 14.92
N VAL A 273 -7.91 -12.96 16.04
CA VAL A 273 -7.20 -11.77 16.48
C VAL A 273 -6.03 -12.23 17.34
N ARG A 274 -4.82 -11.79 16.99
CA ARG A 274 -3.59 -12.09 17.71
C ARG A 274 -2.79 -10.82 17.96
N ASP A 275 -2.09 -10.78 19.09
CA ASP A 275 -1.10 -9.76 19.36
C ASP A 275 0.18 -9.97 18.53
N PRO A 276 1.11 -8.99 18.46
CA PRO A 276 2.37 -9.12 17.71
C PRO A 276 3.24 -10.33 18.10
N ASP A 277 3.07 -10.88 19.30
CA ASP A 277 3.76 -12.08 19.77
C ASP A 277 3.06 -13.39 19.36
N GLY A 278 1.95 -13.31 18.63
CA GLY A 278 1.13 -14.45 18.19
C GLY A 278 0.09 -14.93 19.20
N THR A 279 -0.03 -14.27 20.36
CA THR A 279 -1.00 -14.63 21.41
C THR A 279 -2.43 -14.42 20.93
N TYR A 280 -3.28 -15.44 21.03
CA TYR A 280 -4.70 -15.33 20.70
C TYR A 280 -5.43 -14.35 21.63
N ARG A 281 -6.10 -13.36 21.05
CA ARG A 281 -6.91 -12.34 21.74
C ARG A 281 -8.40 -12.44 21.48
N GLY A 282 -8.81 -13.22 20.51
CA GLY A 282 -10.24 -13.38 20.22
C GLY A 282 -10.51 -13.66 18.77
N VAL A 283 -11.77 -13.45 18.38
CA VAL A 283 -12.22 -13.57 17.00
C VAL A 283 -12.99 -12.33 16.58
N ILE A 284 -12.74 -11.86 15.37
CA ILE A 284 -13.63 -10.90 14.69
C ILE A 284 -14.49 -11.68 13.70
N GLU A 285 -15.81 -11.53 13.82
CA GLU A 285 -16.79 -11.87 12.79
C GLU A 285 -17.03 -10.63 11.92
N MET A 286 -16.85 -10.78 10.61
CA MET A 286 -17.20 -9.80 9.59
C MET A 286 -18.35 -10.34 8.73
N SER A 287 -19.37 -9.52 8.46
CA SER A 287 -20.42 -9.84 7.50
C SER A 287 -20.65 -8.68 6.54
N GLN A 288 -20.72 -8.98 5.24
CA GLN A 288 -20.88 -7.97 4.20
C GLN A 288 -21.94 -8.41 3.18
N ASP A 289 -22.82 -7.48 2.81
CA ASP A 289 -23.64 -7.62 1.60
C ASP A 289 -22.80 -7.25 0.38
N VAL A 290 -22.32 -8.27 -0.34
CA VAL A 290 -21.49 -8.08 -1.53
C VAL A 290 -22.30 -8.16 -2.83
N THR A 291 -23.63 -8.05 -2.75
CA THR A 291 -24.51 -8.12 -3.94
C THR A 291 -24.13 -7.10 -5.01
N HIS A 292 -23.87 -5.86 -4.59
CA HIS A 292 -23.44 -4.79 -5.49
C HIS A 292 -22.06 -5.07 -6.09
N VAL A 293 -21.08 -5.37 -5.24
CA VAL A 293 -19.68 -5.64 -5.67
C VAL A 293 -19.63 -6.81 -6.64
N ARG A 294 -20.41 -7.88 -6.38
CA ARG A 294 -20.50 -9.04 -7.26
C ARG A 294 -21.12 -8.73 -8.62
N GLY A 295 -21.88 -7.64 -8.75
CA GLY A 295 -22.50 -7.20 -9.99
C GLY A 295 -21.71 -6.13 -10.75
N LEU A 296 -20.54 -5.70 -10.25
CA LEU A 296 -19.69 -4.75 -10.96
C LEU A 296 -19.05 -5.42 -12.19
N GLU A 297 -19.06 -4.73 -13.32
CA GLU A 297 -18.45 -5.16 -14.57
C GLU A 297 -17.67 -3.98 -15.20
N GLY A 298 -16.67 -4.29 -16.04
CA GLY A 298 -15.84 -3.27 -16.68
C GLY A 298 -14.95 -2.51 -15.70
N GLU A 299 -14.73 -1.22 -15.96
CA GLU A 299 -13.88 -0.35 -15.14
C GLU A 299 -14.51 1.04 -14.98
N GLN A 300 -14.48 1.60 -13.76
CA GLN A 300 -14.79 2.99 -13.50
C GLN A 300 -13.57 3.66 -12.87
N ARG A 301 -12.75 4.32 -13.71
CA ARG A 301 -11.47 4.94 -13.30
C ARG A 301 -11.61 6.37 -12.77
N LEU A 302 -12.73 7.02 -13.08
CA LEU A 302 -13.05 8.38 -12.68
C LEU A 302 -14.46 8.43 -12.13
N LEU A 303 -14.65 9.42 -11.26
CA LEU A 303 -15.92 9.68 -10.60
C LEU A 303 -16.86 10.41 -11.56
N ASP A 304 -18.11 9.96 -11.59
CA ASP A 304 -19.15 10.50 -12.45
C ASP A 304 -20.39 10.80 -11.58
N TRP A 305 -20.53 12.07 -11.21
CA TRP A 305 -21.64 12.56 -10.38
C TRP A 305 -22.81 13.12 -11.21
N ASP A 306 -22.60 13.36 -12.51
CA ASP A 306 -23.59 13.98 -13.38
C ASP A 306 -24.45 12.96 -14.14
N SER A 307 -24.16 11.67 -14.01
CA SER A 307 -24.88 10.57 -14.66
C SER A 307 -26.04 9.96 -13.84
N GLN A 308 -26.65 10.73 -12.93
CA GLN A 308 -27.89 10.34 -12.21
C GLN A 308 -29.12 11.08 -12.69
#